data_AF-A0A945XFP2-F1
#
_entry.id   AF-A0A945XFP2-F1
#
_cell.length_a   1.000
_cell.length_b   1.000
_cell.length_c   1.000
_cell.angle_alpha   90.00
_cell.angle_beta   90.00
_cell.angle_gamma   90.00
#
_symmetry.space_group_name_H-M   'P 1'
#
loop_
_entity.id
_entity.type
_entity.pdbx_description
1 polymer ?
#
loop_
_entity_poly.entity_id
_entity_poly.type
_entity_poly.pdbx_seq_one_letter_code
_entity_poly.pdbx_strand_id
1 'polypeptide(L)'
;MNLRRLSTLAVLAFIPVAAGLSVAAEAPIAAPDIEPATKMIPAGSYIRGSTPAGREYGYRLDEQAYGHSVTREGRWYAGEFPREQRHLPGYRITVTPITNAQYGAFVAATGHRVPDVDQATWKSYGLIYPWSRTRRHAWSGRSVPDGRQKHPVVLVSRADAQAYAGWLSRRTGRRWRLPTEDQWEKAARGPDGHRFPWGNEFDPGLLNSHDGGPFDTLPVGRYPAGASAFGVLDMAGQVFEWTETLAGNRGQAVVKGGSWDDKGCGVCRAAARHSRPEGLKHILIGFRLVTDSLAGTSR
;
A
#
# COMPACT_ATOMS: atom_id res chain seq x y z
N MET A 1 -41.96 -39.58 -81.31
CA MET A 1 -41.05 -40.72 -81.09
C MET A 1 -40.71 -40.72 -79.59
N ASN A 2 -41.07 -41.77 -78.84
CA ASN A 2 -40.49 -42.29 -77.58
C ASN A 2 -39.98 -41.30 -76.50
N LEU A 3 -40.20 -41.41 -75.19
CA LEU A 3 -40.57 -42.51 -74.30
C LEU A 3 -40.90 -41.92 -72.90
N ARG A 4 -41.62 -42.70 -72.07
CA ARG A 4 -42.05 -42.42 -70.66
C ARG A 4 -40.89 -42.32 -69.65
N ARG A 5 -41.12 -41.64 -68.50
CA ARG A 5 -40.94 -42.08 -67.08
C ARG A 5 -40.98 -40.86 -66.12
N LEU A 6 -41.95 -40.75 -65.19
CA LEU A 6 -42.10 -41.33 -63.83
C LEU A 6 -41.35 -40.55 -62.72
N SER A 7 -42.15 -40.02 -61.77
CA SER A 7 -41.91 -39.86 -60.31
C SER A 7 -40.79 -38.90 -59.87
N THR A 8 -40.96 -38.01 -58.89
CA THR A 8 -41.31 -38.29 -57.49
C THR A 8 -41.56 -36.95 -56.77
N LEU A 9 -42.65 -36.80 -56.02
CA LEU A 9 -42.84 -35.67 -55.10
C LEU A 9 -41.96 -35.89 -53.86
N ALA A 10 -41.00 -35.00 -53.62
CA ALA A 10 -40.22 -34.97 -52.39
C ALA A 10 -40.96 -34.14 -51.32
N VAL A 11 -41.39 -34.82 -50.25
CA VAL A 11 -41.87 -34.19 -49.01
C VAL A 11 -40.66 -33.71 -48.23
N LEU A 12 -40.49 -32.39 -48.12
CA LEU A 12 -39.46 -31.77 -47.28
C LEU A 12 -39.91 -31.83 -45.81
N ALA A 13 -39.28 -32.73 -45.04
CA ALA A 13 -39.40 -32.77 -43.59
C ALA A 13 -38.66 -31.58 -42.97
N PHE A 14 -39.38 -30.74 -42.23
CA PHE A 14 -38.82 -29.69 -41.40
C PHE A 14 -38.25 -30.32 -40.12
N ILE A 15 -36.92 -30.34 -40.00
CA ILE A 15 -36.23 -30.70 -38.74
C ILE A 15 -35.99 -29.39 -37.97
N PRO A 16 -36.52 -29.22 -36.75
CA PRO A 16 -36.19 -28.05 -35.95
C PRO A 16 -34.77 -28.23 -35.39
N VAL A 17 -33.86 -27.35 -35.80
CA VAL A 17 -32.53 -27.24 -35.17
C VAL A 17 -32.72 -26.47 -33.86
N ALA A 18 -32.73 -27.19 -32.75
CA ALA A 18 -32.63 -26.56 -31.43
C ALA A 18 -31.22 -25.98 -31.26
N ALA A 19 -31.09 -24.67 -31.41
CA ALA A 19 -29.88 -23.94 -31.07
C ALA A 19 -29.73 -23.93 -29.54
N GLY A 20 -29.03 -24.94 -29.01
CA GLY A 20 -28.59 -24.94 -27.63
C GLY A 20 -27.54 -23.85 -27.44
N LEU A 21 -27.93 -22.72 -26.84
CA LEU A 21 -26.99 -21.75 -26.29
C LEU A 21 -26.27 -22.42 -25.12
N SER A 22 -25.10 -23.00 -25.39
CA SER A 22 -24.15 -23.36 -24.35
C SER A 22 -23.64 -22.05 -23.77
N VAL A 23 -24.14 -21.69 -22.58
CA VAL A 23 -23.45 -20.74 -21.72
C VAL A 23 -22.13 -21.42 -21.36
N ALA A 24 -21.06 -20.98 -22.01
CA ALA A 24 -19.71 -21.30 -21.55
C ALA A 24 -19.62 -20.82 -20.11
N ALA A 25 -19.51 -21.77 -19.18
CA ALA A 25 -19.19 -21.45 -17.80
C ALA A 25 -17.87 -20.68 -17.82
N GLU A 26 -17.91 -19.40 -17.45
CA GLU A 26 -16.70 -18.64 -17.16
C GLU A 26 -15.85 -19.47 -16.20
N ALA A 27 -14.61 -19.74 -16.61
CA ALA A 27 -13.63 -20.35 -15.72
C ALA A 27 -13.63 -19.55 -14.41
N PRO A 28 -13.68 -20.20 -13.24
CA PRO A 28 -13.67 -19.48 -11.97
C PRO A 28 -12.45 -18.56 -11.96
N ILE A 29 -12.69 -17.26 -11.79
CA ILE A 29 -11.63 -16.29 -11.53
C ILE A 29 -10.82 -16.88 -10.39
N ALA A 30 -9.57 -17.27 -10.67
CA ALA A 30 -8.69 -17.83 -9.66
C ALA A 30 -8.76 -16.91 -8.43
N ALA A 31 -9.11 -17.48 -7.27
CA ALA A 31 -9.28 -16.70 -6.05
C ALA A 31 -8.09 -15.74 -5.93
N PRO A 32 -8.31 -14.42 -5.81
CA PRO A 32 -7.23 -13.45 -5.83
C PRO A 32 -6.21 -13.85 -4.78
N ASP A 33 -4.91 -13.73 -5.06
CA ASP A 33 -3.85 -14.11 -4.13
C ASP A 33 -3.99 -13.29 -2.82
N ILE A 34 -4.64 -13.91 -1.83
CA ILE A 34 -5.11 -13.25 -0.60
C ILE A 34 -3.91 -12.98 0.32
N GLU A 35 -2.89 -13.84 0.26
CA GLU A 35 -1.69 -13.67 1.07
C GLU A 35 -0.69 -12.75 0.36
N PRO A 36 -0.33 -11.60 0.94
CA PRO A 36 0.60 -10.69 0.30
C PRO A 36 2.00 -11.33 0.20
N ALA A 37 2.64 -11.18 -0.95
CA ALA A 37 4.04 -11.54 -1.13
C ALA A 37 4.92 -10.82 -0.08
N THR A 38 5.93 -11.51 0.45
CA THR A 38 6.80 -10.99 1.51
C THR A 38 8.29 -11.14 1.19
N LYS A 39 9.10 -10.22 1.71
CA LYS A 39 10.56 -10.32 1.76
C LYS A 39 11.03 -10.64 3.17
N MET A 40 12.10 -11.44 3.28
CA MET A 40 12.79 -11.66 4.55
C MET A 40 13.68 -10.45 4.83
N ILE A 41 13.55 -9.89 6.03
CA ILE A 41 14.52 -8.96 6.59
C ILE A 41 15.34 -9.76 7.62
N PRO A 42 16.64 -9.96 7.40
CA PRO A 42 17.45 -10.80 8.28
C PRO A 42 17.57 -10.20 9.68
N ALA A 43 17.71 -11.07 10.68
CA ALA A 43 18.12 -10.66 12.02
C ALA A 43 19.45 -9.92 11.95
N GLY A 44 19.67 -8.97 12.85
CA GLY A 44 20.94 -8.25 12.91
C GLY A 44 20.80 -6.75 13.08
N SER A 45 21.95 -6.10 13.09
CA SER A 45 22.07 -4.67 13.28
C SER A 45 21.64 -3.88 12.04
N TYR A 46 21.07 -2.70 12.27
CA TYR A 46 20.81 -1.69 11.25
C TYR A 46 21.05 -0.31 11.83
N ILE A 47 21.16 0.70 10.96
CA ILE A 47 21.36 2.09 11.37
C ILE A 47 20.02 2.82 11.32
N ARG A 48 19.54 3.24 12.48
CA ARG A 48 18.32 4.01 12.68
C ARG A 48 18.62 5.50 12.67
N GLY A 49 17.64 6.33 12.32
CA GLY A 49 17.65 7.77 12.54
C GLY A 49 18.58 8.54 11.61
N SER A 50 18.81 9.81 11.92
CA SER A 50 19.56 10.73 11.06
C SER A 50 20.59 11.55 11.83
N THR A 51 21.64 11.92 11.12
CA THR A 51 22.58 12.95 11.57
C THR A 51 21.96 14.35 11.37
N PRO A 52 22.49 15.40 12.02
CA PRO A 52 22.10 16.78 11.73
C PRO A 52 22.18 17.11 10.24
N ALA A 53 23.26 16.72 9.56
CA ALA A 53 23.42 16.90 8.11
C ALA A 53 22.37 16.13 7.29
N GLY A 54 21.91 14.97 7.76
CA GLY A 54 20.83 14.22 7.13
C GLY A 54 19.47 14.92 7.24
N ARG A 55 19.19 15.57 8.36
CA ARG A 55 17.96 16.40 8.54
C ARG A 55 18.02 17.66 7.69
N GLU A 56 19.19 18.29 7.65
CA GLU A 56 19.45 19.46 6.81
C GLU A 56 19.26 19.15 5.33
N TYR A 57 19.70 17.98 4.87
CA TYR A 57 19.40 17.49 3.52
C TYR A 57 17.90 17.41 3.26
N GLY A 58 17.11 16.91 4.23
CA GLY A 58 15.64 16.87 4.13
C GLY A 58 15.02 18.26 3.99
N TYR A 59 15.43 19.23 4.82
CA TYR A 59 14.91 20.60 4.72
C TYR A 59 15.25 21.24 3.38
N ARG A 60 16.48 21.07 2.89
CA ARG A 60 16.90 21.63 1.59
C ARG A 60 16.10 21.07 0.41
N LEU A 61 15.78 19.77 0.43
CA LEU A 61 14.91 19.17 -0.60
C LEU A 61 13.55 19.86 -0.64
N ASP A 62 12.91 20.00 0.52
CA ASP A 62 11.59 20.63 0.60
C ASP A 62 11.67 22.12 0.21
N GLU A 63 12.67 22.86 0.69
CA GLU A 63 12.85 24.28 0.38
C GLU A 63 13.08 24.52 -1.11
N GLN A 64 13.91 23.70 -1.75
CA GLN A 64 14.15 23.77 -3.20
C GLN A 64 12.88 23.45 -3.99
N ALA A 65 12.09 22.48 -3.53
CA ALA A 65 10.90 22.03 -4.23
C ALA A 65 9.70 22.98 -4.05
N TYR A 66 9.47 23.49 -2.83
CA TYR A 66 8.35 24.36 -2.52
C TYR A 66 8.64 25.84 -2.73
N GLY A 67 9.92 26.25 -2.69
CA GLY A 67 10.32 27.66 -2.72
C GLY A 67 10.11 28.39 -1.39
N HIS A 68 9.94 27.67 -0.27
CA HIS A 68 9.72 28.25 1.06
C HIS A 68 10.21 27.33 2.19
N SER A 69 10.48 27.89 3.37
CA SER A 69 11.06 27.24 4.56
C SER A 69 10.07 26.64 5.57
N VAL A 70 8.79 26.47 5.20
CA VAL A 70 7.73 26.00 6.11
C VAL A 70 8.11 24.71 6.85
N THR A 71 8.74 23.73 6.19
CA THR A 71 9.10 22.46 6.85
C THR A 71 10.21 22.65 7.88
N ARG A 72 11.16 23.56 7.63
CA ARG A 72 12.23 23.95 8.57
C ARG A 72 11.68 24.73 9.76
N GLU A 73 10.88 25.74 9.51
CA GLU A 73 10.23 26.56 10.55
C GLU A 73 9.33 25.68 11.44
N GLY A 74 8.59 24.76 10.83
CA GLY A 74 7.80 23.75 11.52
C GLY A 74 8.61 22.61 12.15
N ARG A 75 9.95 22.60 11.99
CA ARG A 75 10.88 21.62 12.56
C ARG A 75 10.51 20.16 12.24
N TRP A 76 10.02 19.88 11.03
CA TRP A 76 9.45 18.58 10.66
C TRP A 76 10.40 17.39 10.88
N TYR A 77 11.71 17.60 10.74
CA TYR A 77 12.73 16.55 10.91
C TYR A 77 13.45 16.59 12.26
N ALA A 78 13.08 17.50 13.16
CA ALA A 78 13.71 17.58 14.48
C ALA A 78 13.41 16.36 15.36
N GLY A 79 12.26 15.72 15.16
CA GLY A 79 11.82 14.51 15.86
C GLY A 79 12.40 13.20 15.32
N GLU A 80 13.27 13.25 14.30
CA GLU A 80 14.00 12.06 13.87
C GLU A 80 14.96 11.61 14.98
N PHE A 81 15.09 10.30 15.18
CA PHE A 81 16.05 9.76 16.13
C PHE A 81 17.49 10.11 15.72
N PRO A 82 18.43 10.20 16.66
CA PRO A 82 19.84 10.31 16.32
C PRO A 82 20.28 9.09 15.50
N ARG A 83 21.30 9.26 14.65
CA ARG A 83 21.88 8.13 13.90
C ARG A 83 22.53 7.15 14.88
N GLU A 84 21.93 5.97 15.04
CA GLU A 84 22.36 4.98 16.03
C GLU A 84 22.25 3.55 15.49
N GLN A 85 23.11 2.65 15.97
CA GLN A 85 23.02 1.22 15.66
C GLN A 85 21.97 0.57 16.55
N ARG A 86 21.09 -0.24 15.95
CA ARG A 86 20.04 -0.98 16.65
C ARG A 86 20.01 -2.42 16.15
N HIS A 87 19.68 -3.36 17.04
CA HIS A 87 19.53 -4.77 16.69
C HIS A 87 18.04 -5.13 16.62
N LEU A 88 17.64 -5.87 15.58
CA LEU A 88 16.28 -6.42 15.45
C LEU A 88 16.34 -7.90 15.11
N PRO A 89 15.40 -8.72 15.62
CA PRO A 89 15.23 -10.10 15.16
C PRO A 89 14.86 -10.12 13.66
N GLY A 90 14.94 -11.31 13.07
CA GLY A 90 14.49 -11.54 11.70
C GLY A 90 12.96 -11.50 11.61
N TYR A 91 12.44 -10.96 10.52
CA TYR A 91 11.00 -10.92 10.25
C TYR A 91 10.76 -10.87 8.75
N ARG A 92 9.52 -11.12 8.35
CA ARG A 92 9.08 -10.92 6.98
C ARG A 92 8.19 -9.70 6.90
N ILE A 93 8.32 -8.93 5.83
CA ILE A 93 7.51 -7.75 5.56
C ILE A 93 6.86 -7.88 4.18
N THR A 94 5.64 -7.39 4.00
CA THR A 94 4.99 -7.40 2.69
C THR A 94 5.81 -6.57 1.69
N VAL A 95 5.97 -7.09 0.47
CA VAL A 95 6.81 -6.46 -0.56
C VAL A 95 6.30 -5.06 -0.89
N THR A 96 4.98 -4.90 -0.92
CA THR A 96 4.26 -3.65 -1.19
C THR A 96 3.28 -3.34 -0.05
N PRO A 97 2.68 -2.13 -0.04
CA PRO A 97 1.47 -1.87 0.74
C PRO A 97 0.34 -2.86 0.41
N ILE A 98 -0.57 -3.05 1.35
CA ILE A 98 -1.77 -3.86 1.15
C ILE A 98 -2.66 -3.21 0.09
N THR A 99 -3.10 -3.99 -0.89
CA THR A 99 -3.91 -3.51 -2.02
C THR A 99 -5.40 -3.51 -1.70
N ASN A 100 -6.19 -2.77 -2.49
CA ASN A 100 -7.64 -2.81 -2.38
C ASN A 100 -8.20 -4.23 -2.59
N ALA A 101 -7.66 -5.02 -3.53
CA ALA A 101 -8.10 -6.40 -3.75
C ALA A 101 -7.89 -7.28 -2.51
N GLN A 102 -6.71 -7.18 -1.89
CA GLN A 102 -6.39 -7.91 -0.66
C GLN A 102 -7.30 -7.49 0.51
N TYR A 103 -7.51 -6.18 0.69
CA TYR A 103 -8.45 -5.68 1.70
C TYR A 103 -9.91 -6.07 1.39
N GLY A 104 -10.26 -6.21 0.10
CA GLY A 104 -11.58 -6.62 -0.35
C GLY A 104 -11.93 -8.04 0.07
N ALA A 105 -10.95 -8.95 0.04
CA ALA A 105 -11.11 -10.30 0.58
C ALA A 105 -11.43 -10.30 2.08
N PHE A 106 -10.80 -9.39 2.85
CA PHE A 106 -11.11 -9.21 4.28
C PHE A 106 -12.53 -8.69 4.51
N VAL A 107 -12.93 -7.63 3.78
CA VAL A 107 -14.28 -7.08 3.86
C VAL A 107 -15.33 -8.14 3.51
N ALA A 108 -15.11 -8.89 2.41
CA ALA A 108 -16.02 -9.93 1.96
C ALA A 108 -16.16 -11.05 3.01
N ALA A 109 -15.04 -11.48 3.60
CA ALA A 109 -15.02 -12.59 4.56
C ALA A 109 -15.57 -12.24 5.95
N THR A 110 -15.48 -10.98 6.38
CA THR A 110 -15.78 -10.58 7.77
C THR A 110 -16.96 -9.64 7.91
N GLY A 111 -17.37 -9.00 6.80
CA GLY A 111 -18.32 -7.91 6.83
C GLY A 111 -17.80 -6.63 7.49
N HIS A 112 -16.48 -6.49 7.66
CA HIS A 112 -15.87 -5.25 8.13
C HIS A 112 -16.27 -4.06 7.26
N ARG A 113 -16.27 -2.87 7.86
CA ARG A 113 -16.64 -1.62 7.17
C ARG A 113 -15.71 -1.37 5.99
N VAL A 114 -16.25 -0.92 4.87
CA VAL A 114 -15.43 -0.56 3.71
C VAL A 114 -14.62 0.72 3.95
N PRO A 115 -13.48 0.90 3.25
CA PRO A 115 -12.74 2.15 3.25
C PRO A 115 -13.58 3.33 2.74
N ASP A 116 -14.04 4.16 3.67
CA ASP A 116 -14.77 5.40 3.42
C ASP A 116 -14.70 6.32 4.65
N VAL A 117 -15.02 7.59 4.42
CA VAL A 117 -15.16 8.65 5.41
C VAL A 117 -16.30 9.60 4.99
N ASP A 118 -17.25 9.83 5.87
CA ASP A 118 -18.34 10.78 5.61
C ASP A 118 -17.83 12.23 5.64
N GLN A 119 -18.64 13.15 5.11
CA GLN A 119 -18.26 14.55 4.97
C GLN A 119 -18.07 15.26 6.32
N ALA A 120 -18.86 14.92 7.34
CA ALA A 120 -18.76 15.56 8.65
C ALA A 120 -17.47 15.14 9.36
N THR A 121 -17.15 13.84 9.33
CA THR A 121 -15.90 13.27 9.85
C THR A 121 -14.69 13.84 9.11
N TRP A 122 -14.73 13.96 7.77
CA TRP A 122 -13.61 14.54 7.03
C TRP A 122 -13.37 16.01 7.38
N LYS A 123 -14.45 16.80 7.52
CA LYS A 123 -14.36 18.21 7.93
C LYS A 123 -13.78 18.34 9.35
N SER A 124 -14.14 17.45 10.27
CA SER A 124 -13.64 17.50 11.65
C SER A 124 -12.14 17.23 11.76
N TYR A 125 -11.52 16.60 10.75
CA TYR A 125 -10.07 16.42 10.70
C TYR A 125 -9.29 17.73 10.42
N GLY A 126 -9.94 18.77 9.89
CA GLY A 126 -9.28 20.05 9.61
C GLY A 126 -8.16 19.99 8.57
N LEU A 127 -8.26 19.06 7.61
CA LEU A 127 -7.25 18.84 6.57
C LEU A 127 -7.37 19.87 5.44
N ILE A 128 -6.25 20.14 4.76
CA ILE A 128 -6.19 21.05 3.61
C ILE A 128 -6.94 20.51 2.37
N TYR A 129 -7.19 19.20 2.32
CA TYR A 129 -7.85 18.54 1.18
C TYR A 129 -9.38 18.67 1.27
N PRO A 130 -10.07 19.06 0.18
CA PRO A 130 -11.51 19.05 0.15
C PRO A 130 -12.04 17.62 0.20
N TRP A 131 -13.18 17.41 0.88
CA TRP A 131 -13.81 16.08 0.99
C TRP A 131 -14.06 15.42 -0.37
N SER A 132 -14.34 16.20 -1.43
CA SER A 132 -14.54 15.68 -2.79
C SER A 132 -13.34 14.86 -3.29
N ARG A 133 -12.10 15.19 -2.90
CA ARG A 133 -10.90 14.41 -3.26
C ARG A 133 -10.94 12.99 -2.73
N THR A 134 -11.70 12.72 -1.66
CA THR A 134 -11.80 11.37 -1.08
C THR A 134 -12.63 10.41 -1.94
N ARG A 135 -13.56 10.93 -2.75
CA ARG A 135 -14.61 10.10 -3.37
C ARG A 135 -14.07 9.08 -4.38
N ARG A 136 -12.98 9.41 -5.07
CA ARG A 136 -12.30 8.48 -5.99
C ARG A 136 -11.60 7.30 -5.30
N HIS A 137 -11.32 7.43 -4.00
CA HIS A 137 -10.66 6.41 -3.18
C HIS A 137 -11.65 5.66 -2.30
N ALA A 138 -12.78 6.30 -1.96
CA ALA A 138 -13.84 5.72 -1.16
C ALA A 138 -14.52 4.59 -1.90
N TRP A 139 -14.84 3.52 -1.17
CA TRP A 139 -15.57 2.39 -1.70
C TRP A 139 -17.07 2.67 -1.65
N SER A 140 -17.80 2.22 -2.68
CA SER A 140 -19.25 2.29 -2.71
C SER A 140 -19.83 0.89 -2.49
N GLY A 141 -20.79 0.77 -1.56
CA GLY A 141 -21.31 -0.54 -1.16
C GLY A 141 -20.22 -1.44 -0.57
N ARG A 142 -20.08 -2.66 -1.11
CA ARG A 142 -19.05 -3.64 -0.71
C ARG A 142 -17.98 -3.89 -1.77
N SER A 143 -17.96 -3.08 -2.82
CA SER A 143 -17.08 -3.30 -3.98
C SER A 143 -15.83 -2.43 -3.90
N VAL A 144 -14.70 -3.02 -4.30
CA VAL A 144 -13.46 -2.28 -4.58
C VAL A 144 -13.73 -1.28 -5.71
N PRO A 145 -13.24 -0.02 -5.65
CA PRO A 145 -13.38 0.92 -6.75
C PRO A 145 -12.78 0.37 -8.05
N ASP A 146 -13.51 0.52 -9.14
CA ASP A 146 -13.11 0.00 -10.46
C ASP A 146 -11.72 0.52 -10.88
N GLY A 147 -10.90 -0.37 -11.42
CA GLY A 147 -9.52 -0.09 -11.82
C GLY A 147 -8.53 0.10 -10.66
N ARG A 148 -8.96 0.05 -9.40
CA ARG A 148 -8.09 0.30 -8.22
C ARG A 148 -7.70 -0.95 -7.46
N GLN A 149 -8.00 -2.14 -7.97
CA GLN A 149 -7.73 -3.42 -7.33
C GLN A 149 -6.26 -3.56 -6.89
N LYS A 150 -5.33 -3.11 -7.72
CA LYS A 150 -3.88 -3.16 -7.46
C LYS A 150 -3.29 -1.91 -6.78
N HIS A 151 -4.11 -0.89 -6.52
CA HIS A 151 -3.68 0.30 -5.78
C HIS A 151 -3.64 -0.01 -4.28
N PRO A 152 -2.82 0.71 -3.48
CA PRO A 152 -2.87 0.58 -2.03
C PRO A 152 -4.26 0.93 -1.51
N VAL A 153 -4.72 0.20 -0.50
CA VAL A 153 -5.90 0.60 0.26
C VAL A 153 -5.56 1.84 1.10
N VAL A 154 -6.44 2.84 1.04
CA VAL A 154 -6.36 4.11 1.80
C VAL A 154 -7.71 4.38 2.44
N LEU A 155 -7.90 5.50 3.15
CA LEU A 155 -9.12 5.79 3.92
C LEU A 155 -9.44 4.73 5.00
N VAL A 156 -8.40 4.12 5.53
CA VAL A 156 -8.45 3.17 6.64
C VAL A 156 -7.76 3.76 7.87
N SER A 157 -8.35 3.57 9.04
CA SER A 157 -7.71 3.94 10.31
C SER A 157 -6.66 2.92 10.72
N ARG A 158 -5.84 3.23 11.73
CA ARG A 158 -4.89 2.26 12.30
C ARG A 158 -5.61 1.03 12.84
N ALA A 159 -6.78 1.21 13.45
CA ALA A 159 -7.60 0.11 13.96
C ALA A 159 -8.14 -0.79 12.85
N ASP A 160 -8.54 -0.20 11.70
CA ASP A 160 -8.97 -0.97 10.53
C ASP A 160 -7.82 -1.82 9.96
N ALA A 161 -6.59 -1.28 9.95
CA ALA A 161 -5.40 -2.01 9.52
C ALA A 161 -5.01 -3.15 10.49
N GLN A 162 -5.14 -2.92 11.80
CA GLN A 162 -4.95 -3.95 12.82
C GLN A 162 -6.01 -5.07 12.72
N ALA A 163 -7.27 -4.72 12.45
CA ALA A 163 -8.33 -5.69 12.23
C ALA A 163 -8.05 -6.59 11.02
N TYR A 164 -7.58 -6.00 9.92
CA TYR A 164 -7.12 -6.75 8.74
C TYR A 164 -5.97 -7.71 9.10
N ALA A 165 -4.95 -7.24 9.82
CA ALA A 165 -3.83 -8.07 10.25
C ALA A 165 -4.27 -9.24 11.15
N GLY A 166 -5.20 -8.99 12.07
CA GLY A 166 -5.78 -10.03 12.92
C GLY A 166 -6.59 -11.07 12.14
N TRP A 167 -7.34 -10.65 11.13
CA TRP A 167 -8.02 -11.56 10.22
C TRP A 167 -7.04 -12.41 9.42
N LEU A 168 -6.03 -11.78 8.80
CA LEU A 168 -5.01 -12.50 8.03
C LEU A 168 -4.23 -13.49 8.91
N SER A 169 -4.03 -13.14 10.19
CA SER A 169 -3.44 -14.04 11.18
C SER A 169 -4.25 -15.31 11.38
N ARG A 170 -5.56 -15.18 11.61
CA ARG A 170 -6.45 -16.33 11.74
C ARG A 170 -6.51 -17.15 10.46
N ARG A 171 -6.47 -16.47 9.29
CA ARG A 171 -6.59 -17.13 8.00
C ARG A 171 -5.37 -17.97 7.63
N THR A 172 -4.17 -17.50 7.96
CA THR A 172 -2.90 -18.10 7.56
C THR A 172 -2.23 -18.92 8.67
N GLY A 173 -2.71 -18.82 9.92
CA GLY A 173 -2.05 -19.43 11.08
C GLY A 173 -0.72 -18.78 11.47
N ARG A 174 -0.37 -17.65 10.84
CA ARG A 174 0.87 -16.89 11.12
C ARG A 174 0.51 -15.61 11.87
N ARG A 175 1.40 -15.13 12.73
CA ARG A 175 1.18 -13.84 13.41
C ARG A 175 1.46 -12.69 12.45
N TRP A 176 0.42 -12.01 11.99
CA TRP A 176 0.51 -10.79 11.17
C TRP A 176 0.18 -9.56 12.02
N ARG A 177 0.91 -8.47 11.80
CA ARG A 177 0.72 -7.19 12.48
C ARG A 177 1.25 -6.03 11.64
N LEU A 178 0.91 -4.81 12.02
CA LEU A 178 1.61 -3.62 11.50
C LEU A 178 3.09 -3.69 11.92
N PRO A 179 4.03 -3.21 11.09
CA PRO A 179 5.43 -3.10 11.50
C PRO A 179 5.56 -2.14 12.69
N THR A 180 6.53 -2.38 13.57
CA THR A 180 7.06 -1.26 14.37
C THR A 180 7.74 -0.26 13.43
N GLU A 181 7.89 0.98 13.87
CA GLU A 181 8.68 1.93 13.09
C GLU A 181 10.08 1.41 12.80
N ASP A 182 10.76 0.85 13.80
CA ASP A 182 12.13 0.34 13.65
C ASP A 182 12.20 -0.79 12.60
N GLN A 183 11.18 -1.66 12.54
CA GLN A 183 11.08 -2.65 11.47
C GLN A 183 10.85 -2.00 10.11
N TRP A 184 9.93 -1.05 10.02
CA TRP A 184 9.67 -0.34 8.76
C TRP A 184 10.95 0.36 8.27
N GLU A 185 11.65 1.06 9.15
CA GLU A 185 12.86 1.81 8.82
C GLU A 185 14.01 0.87 8.41
N LYS A 186 14.23 -0.24 9.14
CA LYS A 186 15.22 -1.25 8.72
C LYS A 186 14.91 -1.77 7.32
N ALA A 187 13.65 -2.10 7.04
CA ALA A 187 13.25 -2.61 5.73
C ALA A 187 13.46 -1.59 4.60
N ALA A 188 13.31 -0.29 4.88
CA ALA A 188 13.53 0.78 3.92
C ALA A 188 15.02 1.01 3.66
N ARG A 189 15.83 1.12 4.72
CA ARG A 189 17.20 1.67 4.63
C ARG A 189 18.25 0.70 4.15
N GLY A 190 17.98 -0.60 4.26
CA GLY A 190 19.01 -1.61 4.08
C GLY A 190 20.08 -1.60 5.20
N PRO A 191 21.12 -2.43 5.06
CA PRO A 191 22.18 -2.55 6.06
C PRO A 191 23.01 -1.27 6.23
N ASP A 192 23.17 -0.47 5.17
CA ASP A 192 24.05 0.70 5.14
C ASP A 192 23.40 1.99 5.69
N GLY A 193 22.11 1.92 6.04
CA GLY A 193 21.41 3.05 6.64
C GLY A 193 21.15 4.20 5.66
N HIS A 194 20.78 3.87 4.41
CA HIS A 194 20.51 4.84 3.34
C HIS A 194 19.46 5.88 3.71
N ARG A 195 19.48 7.05 3.06
CA ARG A 195 18.43 8.08 3.24
C ARG A 195 17.11 7.67 2.59
N PHE A 196 17.17 7.12 1.39
CA PHE A 196 16.06 6.57 0.61
C PHE A 196 16.26 5.07 0.41
N PRO A 197 15.23 4.32 -0.01
CA PRO A 197 15.36 2.88 -0.20
C PRO A 197 16.48 2.48 -1.17
N TRP A 198 16.63 3.23 -2.26
CA TRP A 198 17.61 3.00 -3.32
C TRP A 198 18.99 3.60 -3.04
N GLY A 199 19.16 4.47 -2.05
CA GLY A 199 20.44 5.15 -1.83
C GLY A 199 20.35 6.46 -1.07
N ASN A 200 21.39 7.29 -1.19
CA ASN A 200 21.53 8.53 -0.42
C ASN A 200 21.12 9.79 -1.18
N GLU A 201 20.98 9.70 -2.51
CA GLU A 201 20.56 10.80 -3.37
C GLU A 201 19.08 10.66 -3.73
N PHE A 202 18.39 11.79 -3.74
CA PHE A 202 16.99 11.84 -4.12
C PHE A 202 16.86 11.71 -5.64
N ASP A 203 15.94 10.86 -6.09
CA ASP A 203 15.61 10.69 -7.50
C ASP A 203 14.09 10.62 -7.66
N PRO A 204 13.44 11.63 -8.27
CA PRO A 204 11.99 11.64 -8.46
C PRO A 204 11.49 10.56 -9.44
N GLY A 205 12.37 9.91 -10.18
CA GLY A 205 12.03 8.81 -11.09
C GLY A 205 11.89 7.44 -10.42
N LEU A 206 12.21 7.32 -9.12
CA LEU A 206 12.25 6.05 -8.38
C LEU A 206 11.09 5.87 -7.39
N LEU A 207 10.14 6.79 -7.35
CA LEU A 207 8.98 6.74 -6.46
C LEU A 207 7.75 7.37 -7.11
N ASN A 208 6.58 7.10 -6.53
CA ASN A 208 5.41 7.93 -6.77
C ASN A 208 5.37 9.09 -5.76
N SER A 209 5.65 10.31 -6.21
CA SER A 209 5.57 11.54 -5.41
C SER A 209 4.88 12.64 -6.22
N HIS A 210 4.70 13.82 -5.61
CA HIS A 210 4.15 14.96 -6.33
C HIS A 210 5.04 15.36 -7.51
N ASP A 211 6.35 15.14 -7.42
CA ASP A 211 7.33 15.55 -8.45
C ASP A 211 7.09 14.88 -9.81
N GLY A 212 6.71 13.60 -9.80
CA GLY A 212 6.42 12.83 -11.02
C GLY A 212 4.94 12.78 -11.39
N GLY A 213 4.04 13.23 -10.51
CA GLY A 213 2.62 12.92 -10.61
C GLY A 213 2.35 11.41 -10.48
N PRO A 214 1.10 10.94 -10.70
CA PRO A 214 -0.02 11.64 -11.32
C PRO A 214 -0.95 12.35 -10.33
N PHE A 215 -0.48 12.70 -9.12
CA PHE A 215 -1.33 13.21 -8.04
C PHE A 215 -2.43 12.21 -7.64
N ASP A 216 -2.06 10.93 -7.63
CA ASP A 216 -2.86 9.79 -7.21
C ASP A 216 -1.94 8.64 -6.77
N THR A 217 -2.49 7.67 -6.04
CA THR A 217 -1.84 6.37 -5.92
C THR A 217 -1.78 5.69 -7.29
N LEU A 218 -0.72 4.92 -7.50
CA LEU A 218 -0.55 4.02 -8.64
C LEU A 218 -0.74 2.56 -8.18
N PRO A 219 -0.87 1.60 -9.12
CA PRO A 219 -0.70 0.19 -8.79
C PRO A 219 0.61 -0.03 -8.04
N VAL A 220 0.57 -0.83 -6.97
CA VAL A 220 1.76 -1.08 -6.15
C VAL A 220 2.89 -1.73 -6.96
N GLY A 221 4.13 -1.44 -6.59
CA GLY A 221 5.33 -1.96 -7.23
C GLY A 221 5.63 -1.39 -8.61
N ARG A 222 5.05 -0.22 -8.96
CA ARG A 222 5.27 0.45 -10.26
C ARG A 222 6.71 0.91 -10.46
N TYR A 223 7.46 1.13 -9.38
CA TYR A 223 8.84 1.60 -9.37
C TYR A 223 9.80 0.51 -8.86
N PRO A 224 10.11 -0.52 -9.67
CA PRO A 224 10.98 -1.61 -9.23
C PRO A 224 12.42 -1.16 -8.92
N ALA A 225 12.91 -0.13 -9.61
CA ALA A 225 14.22 0.47 -9.35
C ALA A 225 14.25 1.28 -8.03
N GLY A 226 13.09 1.60 -7.46
CA GLY A 226 12.95 2.23 -6.14
C GLY A 226 12.99 1.24 -4.97
N ALA A 227 13.31 -0.04 -5.21
CA ALA A 227 13.37 -1.05 -4.17
C ALA A 227 14.43 -0.72 -3.11
N SER A 228 14.16 -1.12 -1.86
CA SER A 228 15.21 -1.18 -0.84
C SER A 228 16.25 -2.26 -1.16
N ALA A 229 17.38 -2.24 -0.44
CA ALA A 229 18.40 -3.30 -0.52
C ALA A 229 17.85 -4.72 -0.21
N PHE A 230 16.69 -4.83 0.46
CA PHE A 230 16.00 -6.10 0.73
C PHE A 230 14.95 -6.46 -0.34
N GLY A 231 14.82 -5.65 -1.40
CA GLY A 231 13.84 -5.83 -2.46
C GLY A 231 12.42 -5.46 -2.05
N VAL A 232 12.25 -4.60 -1.05
CA VAL A 232 10.94 -4.11 -0.62
C VAL A 232 10.60 -2.84 -1.41
N LEU A 233 9.40 -2.79 -1.97
CA LEU A 233 8.95 -1.73 -2.87
C LEU A 233 8.09 -0.70 -2.15
N ASP A 234 7.96 0.48 -2.78
CA ASP A 234 7.11 1.58 -2.35
C ASP A 234 7.37 2.03 -0.88
N MET A 235 8.62 1.88 -0.40
CA MET A 235 9.01 2.33 0.94
C MET A 235 9.23 3.87 0.99
N ALA A 236 9.19 4.54 -0.16
CA ALA A 236 9.23 5.99 -0.29
C ALA A 236 8.16 6.41 -1.30
N GLY A 237 7.38 7.43 -0.96
CA GLY A 237 6.23 7.88 -1.75
C GLY A 237 5.05 6.92 -1.68
N GLN A 238 4.22 6.92 -2.73
CA GLN A 238 2.95 6.19 -2.80
C GLN A 238 1.96 6.60 -1.71
N VAL A 239 2.07 6.07 -0.50
CA VAL A 239 1.21 6.38 0.64
C VAL A 239 2.05 6.33 1.90
N PHE A 240 1.73 7.19 2.85
CA PHE A 240 2.16 7.01 4.23
C PHE A 240 1.63 5.67 4.74
N GLU A 241 2.35 5.06 5.66
CA GLU A 241 1.97 3.75 6.17
C GLU A 241 1.86 3.72 7.68
N TRP A 242 0.72 3.24 8.17
CA TRP A 242 0.53 3.00 9.59
C TRP A 242 1.57 2.03 10.14
N THR A 243 2.13 2.37 11.30
CA THR A 243 2.94 1.47 12.13
C THR A 243 2.20 1.12 13.42
N GLU A 244 2.63 0.06 14.12
CA GLU A 244 2.14 -0.18 15.47
C GLU A 244 2.78 0.74 16.52
N THR A 245 3.80 1.52 16.17
CA THR A 245 4.48 2.42 17.10
C THR A 245 3.60 3.64 17.40
N LEU A 246 3.25 3.82 18.68
CA LEU A 246 2.58 5.03 19.15
C LEU A 246 3.55 6.21 19.15
N ALA A 247 3.04 7.41 18.88
CA ALA A 247 3.79 8.64 19.07
C ALA A 247 3.80 9.04 20.56
N GLY A 248 4.66 9.98 20.94
CA GLY A 248 4.74 10.47 22.32
C GLY A 248 3.45 11.16 22.82
N ASN A 249 2.57 11.56 21.89
CA ASN A 249 1.28 12.17 22.21
C ASN A 249 0.18 11.11 22.24
N ARG A 250 -0.70 11.19 23.25
CA ARG A 250 -1.84 10.27 23.41
C ARG A 250 -2.73 10.28 22.17
N GLY A 251 -3.13 9.09 21.71
CA GLY A 251 -4.05 8.93 20.57
C GLY A 251 -3.42 9.17 19.20
N GLN A 252 -2.08 9.22 19.12
CA GLN A 252 -1.35 9.34 17.85
C GLN A 252 -0.44 8.14 17.61
N ALA A 253 -0.34 7.73 16.35
CA ALA A 253 0.60 6.71 15.90
C ALA A 253 1.53 7.25 14.82
N VAL A 254 2.69 6.60 14.70
CA VAL A 254 3.69 6.94 13.70
C VAL A 254 3.27 6.40 12.34
N VAL A 255 3.40 7.25 11.33
CA VAL A 255 3.32 6.88 9.92
C VAL A 255 4.65 7.18 9.23
N LYS A 256 4.98 6.40 8.20
CA LYS A 256 6.28 6.44 7.50
C LYS A 256 6.09 6.48 5.98
N GLY A 257 7.11 6.91 5.24
CA GLY A 257 7.20 6.72 3.78
C GLY A 257 6.93 7.94 2.91
N GLY A 258 6.20 8.95 3.39
CA GLY A 258 5.70 10.00 2.49
C GLY A 258 4.59 9.46 1.58
N SER A 259 4.13 10.25 0.62
CA SER A 259 2.99 9.91 -0.23
C SER A 259 3.14 10.48 -1.65
N TRP A 260 2.19 10.11 -2.51
CA TRP A 260 2.11 10.64 -3.89
C TRP A 260 1.90 12.16 -3.97
N ASP A 261 1.61 12.85 -2.86
CA ASP A 261 1.38 14.30 -2.84
C ASP A 261 2.52 15.10 -2.19
N ASP A 262 3.60 14.44 -1.77
CA ASP A 262 4.75 15.12 -1.18
C ASP A 262 5.75 15.53 -2.28
N LYS A 263 6.09 16.82 -2.36
CA LYS A 263 6.99 17.40 -3.39
C LYS A 263 8.41 17.60 -2.84
N GLY A 264 9.44 17.30 -3.63
CA GLY A 264 10.86 17.19 -3.20
C GLY A 264 11.11 16.02 -2.24
N CYS A 265 10.09 15.69 -1.45
CA CYS A 265 9.91 14.57 -0.57
C CYS A 265 11.05 14.34 0.43
N GLY A 266 11.45 15.39 1.15
CA GLY A 266 12.28 15.23 2.35
C GLY A 266 11.65 14.28 3.38
N VAL A 267 10.31 14.19 3.40
CA VAL A 267 9.53 13.28 4.25
C VAL A 267 9.51 11.83 3.75
N CYS A 268 9.89 11.58 2.48
CA CYS A 268 10.07 10.23 1.94
C CYS A 268 11.37 9.58 2.39
N ARG A 269 12.29 10.31 3.03
CA ARG A 269 13.48 9.70 3.63
C ARG A 269 13.05 8.68 4.68
N ALA A 270 13.72 7.54 4.70
CA ALA A 270 13.38 6.44 5.59
C ALA A 270 13.45 6.80 7.08
N ALA A 271 14.31 7.75 7.45
CA ALA A 271 14.44 8.27 8.82
C ALA A 271 13.28 9.20 9.23
N ALA A 272 12.63 9.86 8.26
CA ALA A 272 11.61 10.86 8.54
C ALA A 272 10.45 10.21 9.29
N ARG A 273 9.98 10.89 10.34
CA ARG A 273 8.88 10.42 11.18
C ARG A 273 7.74 11.40 11.06
N HIS A 274 6.54 10.86 10.94
CA HIS A 274 5.34 11.66 11.04
C HIS A 274 4.35 10.98 11.98
N SER A 275 3.49 11.75 12.62
CA SER A 275 2.43 11.19 13.48
C SER A 275 1.07 11.68 13.05
N ARG A 276 0.07 10.83 13.26
CA ARG A 276 -1.33 11.11 12.94
C ARG A 276 -2.24 10.56 14.03
N PRO A 277 -3.41 11.20 14.28
CA PRO A 277 -4.44 10.62 15.13
C PRO A 277 -4.79 9.21 14.66
N GLU A 278 -4.86 8.24 15.57
CA GLU A 278 -5.02 6.82 15.22
C GLU A 278 -6.32 6.52 14.46
N GLY A 279 -7.37 7.31 14.72
CA GLY A 279 -8.67 7.22 14.07
C GLY A 279 -8.76 7.95 12.73
N LEU A 280 -7.69 8.60 12.28
CA LEU A 280 -7.67 9.32 11.01
C LEU A 280 -7.82 8.33 9.83
N LYS A 281 -8.73 8.64 8.92
CA LYS A 281 -8.85 7.98 7.61
C LYS A 281 -8.44 8.97 6.54
N HIS A 282 -7.33 8.75 5.86
CA HIS A 282 -6.79 9.69 4.87
C HIS A 282 -6.53 9.04 3.52
N ILE A 283 -6.66 9.80 2.43
CA ILE A 283 -6.35 9.37 1.05
C ILE A 283 -4.85 9.13 0.78
N LEU A 284 -4.01 9.50 1.74
CA LEU A 284 -2.55 9.43 1.66
C LEU A 284 -1.99 8.37 2.61
N ILE A 285 -2.83 7.68 3.40
CA ILE A 285 -2.36 6.75 4.42
C ILE A 285 -2.96 5.38 4.14
N GLY A 286 -2.09 4.42 3.85
CA GLY A 286 -2.38 3.00 3.79
C GLY A 286 -1.59 2.26 4.87
N PHE A 287 -1.23 1.01 4.59
CA PHE A 287 -0.39 0.24 5.49
C PHE A 287 0.26 -0.95 4.77
N ARG A 288 1.29 -1.50 5.40
CA ARG A 288 1.91 -2.77 5.07
C ARG A 288 1.98 -3.65 6.32
N LEU A 289 2.28 -4.93 6.18
CA LEU A 289 2.31 -5.85 7.31
C LEU A 289 3.67 -6.53 7.47
N VAL A 290 3.94 -6.95 8.70
CA VAL A 290 5.00 -7.90 9.03
C VAL A 290 4.42 -9.18 9.58
N THR A 291 5.18 -10.26 9.44
CA THR A 291 4.94 -11.53 10.11
C THR A 291 6.27 -12.12 10.55
N ASP A 292 6.23 -12.98 11.56
CA ASP A 292 7.44 -13.59 12.09
C ASP A 292 8.12 -14.44 11.01
N SER A 293 9.47 -14.47 11.02
CA SER A 293 10.20 -15.46 10.24
C SER A 293 9.80 -16.82 10.80
N LEU A 294 9.28 -17.73 9.98
CA LEU A 294 9.09 -19.13 10.42
C LEU A 294 10.42 -19.56 11.03
N ALA A 295 10.42 -19.87 12.33
CA ALA A 295 11.56 -20.49 12.94
C ALA A 295 11.77 -21.78 12.15
N GLY A 296 12.90 -21.90 11.46
CA GLY A 296 13.36 -23.22 11.05
C GLY A 296 13.34 -24.05 12.33
N THR A 297 12.55 -25.12 12.34
CA THR A 297 12.63 -26.13 13.38
C THR A 297 14.07 -26.61 13.39
N SER A 298 14.89 -26.02 14.26
CA SER A 298 16.14 -26.60 14.70
C SER A 298 15.76 -27.90 15.39
N ARG A 299 15.80 -28.98 14.61
CA ARG A 299 15.94 -30.35 15.12
C ARG A 299 17.41 -30.59 15.40
#